data_AF-A0A7C4EFJ3-F1
#
_entry.id   AF-A0A7C4EFJ3-F1
#
_cell.length_a   1.000
_cell.length_b   1.000
_cell.length_c   1.000
_cell.angle_alpha   90.00
_cell.angle_beta   90.00
_cell.angle_gamma   90.00
#
_symmetry.space_group_name_H-M   'P 1'
#
loop_
_entity.id
_entity.type
_entity.pdbx_description
1 polymer ?
#
loop_
_entity_poly.entity_id
_entity_poly.type
_entity_poly.pdbx_seq_one_letter_code
_entity_poly.pdbx_strand_id
1 'polypeptide(L)'
;MPLAYPLMDRLESRCLLAGAVLDYPAVFFGPGSATFDAAAGVLHVEATARELQLLELLPPAALEGDARLVLTLRLGADGQLLDGGVGSSLVVSGEVAGDPDLAGVLLTARPYAFVWTDGPDADYYEVAMEVTGGLLADLGWTPAQPLLWTEMQMRLASPASTFTGTFAQDFSGGAEGIVEVLGFGVADPWLSGSVFEDANNNGRQDAGEAGIPDVVLGLFDASGTFLIQYLVTDADGRFFARLGAGSYQLVQYQPATHLDGLDSGQRGALANPDGRNDVFLITLSRDEWIAVADFAELPTVSPAQTGSVEFWASSDGQALLISLNDGWRSRELGRWMARSFPAMYGHKARNMNLALKTSRHIGRIFAGLAANPDTRLEAQVMAMAFNLYVADARLAGHTASAWGFEVSSGGAGARYVDVGTAGRAFGVPDGTVMTLSRCMKAVNGASARGVLYAGDPVAAPLALEFFTNLNQR
;
A
#
# COMPACT_ATOMS: atom_id res chain seq x y z
N MET A 1 60.25 -4.38 -7.24
CA MET A 1 59.64 -3.27 -6.48
C MET A 1 58.34 -2.93 -7.17
N PRO A 2 57.18 -3.35 -6.65
CA PRO A 2 55.90 -2.83 -7.12
C PRO A 2 55.69 -1.46 -6.49
N LEU A 3 55.35 -0.48 -7.33
CA LEU A 3 54.87 0.83 -6.92
C LEU A 3 53.54 0.61 -6.18
N ALA A 4 53.56 0.81 -4.86
CA ALA A 4 52.35 0.95 -4.06
C ALA A 4 51.63 2.22 -4.51
N TYR A 5 50.37 2.10 -4.92
CA TYR A 5 49.45 3.23 -5.13
C TYR A 5 48.82 3.59 -3.77
N PRO A 6 49.28 4.61 -3.05
CA PRO A 6 48.82 4.90 -1.68
C PRO A 6 47.56 5.78 -1.65
N LEU A 7 46.81 5.82 -2.75
CA LEU A 7 45.63 6.69 -2.89
C LEU A 7 44.33 5.89 -3.06
N MET A 8 44.37 4.66 -3.58
CA MET A 8 43.21 3.78 -3.70
C MET A 8 42.71 3.31 -2.33
N ASP A 9 43.64 3.00 -1.41
CA ASP A 9 43.32 2.60 -0.03
C ASP A 9 42.58 3.69 0.79
N ARG A 10 42.65 4.97 0.40
CA ARG A 10 41.92 6.05 1.09
C ARG A 10 40.52 6.30 0.53
N LEU A 11 40.27 5.92 -0.72
CA LEU A 11 38.95 6.04 -1.35
C LEU A 11 38.09 4.79 -1.05
N GLU A 12 38.67 3.59 -1.11
CA GLU A 12 37.98 2.35 -0.69
C GLU A 12 37.62 2.35 0.81
N SER A 13 38.46 2.97 1.65
CA SER A 13 38.20 3.08 3.10
C SER A 13 37.10 4.07 3.48
N ARG A 14 36.64 4.94 2.56
CA ARG A 14 35.53 5.90 2.81
C ARG A 14 34.22 5.48 2.14
N CYS A 15 34.25 4.60 1.15
CA CYS A 15 33.07 3.84 0.70
C CYS A 15 32.56 2.83 1.75
N LEU A 16 33.33 2.61 2.82
CA LEU A 16 33.06 1.63 3.88
C LEU A 16 32.11 2.11 5.00
N LEU A 17 31.53 3.31 4.93
CA LEU A 17 30.48 3.72 5.88
C LEU A 17 29.05 3.45 5.37
N ALA A 18 28.83 2.52 4.43
CA ALA A 18 27.51 1.90 4.20
C ALA A 18 27.51 0.61 3.34
N GLY A 19 28.65 -0.08 3.11
CA GLY A 19 28.63 -1.43 2.52
C GLY A 19 28.05 -1.57 1.10
N ALA A 20 28.13 -0.52 0.28
CA ALA A 20 27.61 -0.53 -1.10
C ALA A 20 28.54 -1.26 -2.08
N VAL A 21 27.93 -2.02 -2.99
CA VAL A 21 28.59 -2.63 -4.17
C VAL A 21 28.82 -1.54 -5.23
N LEU A 22 29.90 -1.64 -5.99
CA LEU A 22 30.23 -0.74 -7.09
C LEU A 22 29.59 -1.26 -8.38
N ASP A 23 28.86 -0.41 -9.10
CA ASP A 23 28.25 -0.75 -10.38
C ASP A 23 29.02 -0.12 -11.55
N TYR A 24 28.97 -0.74 -12.73
CA TYR A 24 29.84 -0.40 -13.85
C TYR A 24 29.06 -0.04 -15.11
N PRO A 25 29.59 0.87 -15.94
CA PRO A 25 30.78 1.68 -15.79
C PRO A 25 30.73 2.65 -14.63
N ALA A 26 31.90 2.85 -14.01
CA ALA A 26 32.13 3.82 -12.96
C ALA A 26 33.26 4.78 -13.33
N VAL A 27 33.06 6.07 -13.09
CA VAL A 27 34.03 7.15 -13.22
C VAL A 27 34.37 7.67 -11.83
N PHE A 28 35.63 7.52 -11.44
CA PHE A 28 36.17 8.09 -10.22
C PHE A 28 36.66 9.51 -10.49
N PHE A 29 36.35 10.44 -9.60
CA PHE A 29 36.72 11.84 -9.75
C PHE A 29 37.26 12.45 -8.45
N GLY A 30 37.96 13.57 -8.62
CA GLY A 30 38.61 14.32 -7.55
C GLY A 30 40.12 14.44 -7.81
N PRO A 31 40.83 15.35 -7.14
CA PRO A 31 40.26 16.43 -6.34
C PRO A 31 39.50 17.43 -7.22
N GLY A 32 38.65 18.21 -6.58
CA GLY A 32 37.80 19.22 -7.20
C GLY A 32 37.21 20.17 -6.17
N SER A 33 36.23 20.96 -6.60
CA SER A 33 35.49 21.91 -5.78
C SER A 33 33.98 21.76 -5.97
N ALA A 34 33.23 21.86 -4.88
CA ALA A 34 31.78 22.03 -4.88
C ALA A 34 31.45 23.41 -4.31
N THR A 35 30.69 24.22 -5.05
CA THR A 35 30.31 25.59 -4.64
C THR A 35 28.82 25.82 -4.89
N PHE A 36 28.14 26.38 -3.91
CA PHE A 36 26.74 26.77 -4.03
C PHE A 36 26.58 28.29 -3.97
N ASP A 37 25.86 28.83 -4.96
CA ASP A 37 25.42 30.23 -5.01
C ASP A 37 23.94 30.27 -4.66
N ALA A 38 23.61 30.82 -3.49
CA ALA A 38 22.24 30.89 -2.99
C ALA A 38 21.38 31.92 -3.73
N ALA A 39 22.00 32.94 -4.33
CA ALA A 39 21.26 33.93 -5.13
C ALA A 39 20.85 33.35 -6.48
N ALA A 40 21.70 32.52 -7.08
CA ALA A 40 21.40 31.81 -8.32
C ALA A 40 20.61 30.51 -8.10
N GLY A 41 20.67 29.93 -6.88
CA GLY A 41 20.10 28.62 -6.58
C GLY A 41 20.84 27.50 -7.33
N VAL A 42 22.18 27.60 -7.42
CA VAL A 42 22.99 26.68 -8.23
C VAL A 42 24.10 26.05 -7.40
N LEU A 43 24.10 24.72 -7.32
CA LEU A 43 25.26 23.93 -6.89
C LEU A 43 26.10 23.58 -8.12
N HIS A 44 27.35 24.01 -8.12
CA HIS A 44 28.31 23.73 -9.17
C HIS A 44 29.45 22.87 -8.62
N VAL A 45 29.76 21.78 -9.31
CA VAL A 45 30.87 20.88 -8.96
C VAL A 45 31.78 20.74 -10.17
N GLU A 46 33.06 20.99 -9.98
CA GLU A 46 34.09 20.78 -10.98
C GLU A 46 35.21 19.94 -10.36
N ALA A 47 35.55 18.80 -10.99
CA ALA A 47 36.57 17.89 -10.50
C ALA A 47 37.35 17.24 -11.64
N THR A 48 38.56 16.79 -11.34
CA THR A 48 39.33 15.96 -12.28
C THR A 48 38.68 14.58 -12.41
N ALA A 49 38.36 14.12 -13.62
CA ALA A 49 37.96 12.74 -13.85
C ALA A 49 39.22 11.88 -13.98
N ARG A 50 39.34 10.78 -13.23
CA ARG A 50 40.63 10.10 -13.04
C ARG A 50 40.69 8.73 -13.64
N GLU A 51 39.67 7.93 -13.41
CA GLU A 51 39.68 6.52 -13.77
C GLU A 51 38.28 6.13 -14.23
N LEU A 52 38.22 5.32 -15.28
CA LEU A 52 37.02 4.68 -15.79
C LEU A 52 37.16 3.17 -15.59
N GLN A 53 36.28 2.58 -14.81
CA GLN A 53 36.16 1.14 -14.72
C GLN A 53 34.92 0.70 -15.50
N LEU A 54 35.13 0.03 -16.63
CA LEU A 54 34.03 -0.37 -17.52
C LEU A 54 33.28 -1.62 -17.03
N LEU A 55 33.96 -2.54 -16.34
CA LEU A 55 33.43 -3.80 -15.84
C LEU A 55 34.15 -4.21 -14.56
N GLU A 56 33.48 -5.00 -13.72
CA GLU A 56 34.00 -5.47 -12.43
C GLU A 56 35.33 -6.21 -12.54
N LEU A 57 35.48 -7.07 -13.55
CA LEU A 57 36.66 -7.91 -13.73
C LEU A 57 37.78 -7.23 -14.54
N LEU A 58 37.55 -6.00 -15.01
CA LEU A 58 38.56 -5.23 -15.73
C LEU A 58 39.25 -4.24 -14.79
N PRO A 59 40.57 -4.05 -14.89
CA PRO A 59 41.25 -3.01 -14.14
C PRO A 59 40.72 -1.63 -14.58
N PRO A 60 40.60 -0.65 -13.67
CA PRO A 60 40.29 0.73 -14.03
C PRO A 60 41.30 1.27 -15.06
N ALA A 61 40.80 1.87 -16.12
CA ALA A 61 41.60 2.60 -17.10
C ALA A 61 41.76 4.05 -16.63
N ALA A 62 42.97 4.59 -16.72
CA ALA A 62 43.19 6.00 -16.43
C ALA A 62 42.44 6.87 -17.46
N LEU A 63 41.87 7.98 -17.00
CA LEU A 63 41.37 9.06 -17.84
C LEU A 63 42.48 10.10 -17.98
N GLU A 64 42.89 10.33 -19.22
CA GLU A 64 44.00 11.20 -19.60
C GLU A 64 43.50 12.46 -20.33
N GLY A 65 44.44 13.37 -20.60
CA GLY A 65 44.14 14.67 -21.24
C GLY A 65 43.50 15.68 -20.28
N ASP A 66 42.58 16.49 -20.77
CA ASP A 66 41.76 17.43 -19.98
C ASP A 66 40.56 16.71 -19.35
N ALA A 67 40.84 15.59 -18.66
CA ALA A 67 39.81 14.74 -18.09
C ALA A 67 39.11 15.42 -16.90
N ARG A 68 37.82 15.69 -17.05
CA ARG A 68 37.05 16.51 -16.10
C ARG A 68 35.61 16.04 -15.97
N LEU A 69 35.05 16.32 -14.79
CA LEU A 69 33.65 16.15 -14.45
C LEU A 69 33.10 17.49 -14.03
N VAL A 70 31.96 17.86 -14.63
CA VAL A 70 31.23 19.09 -14.31
C VAL A 70 29.77 18.75 -14.02
N LEU A 71 29.31 19.02 -12.79
CA LEU A 71 27.92 18.92 -12.39
C LEU A 71 27.37 20.32 -12.10
N THR A 72 26.15 20.57 -12.58
CA THR A 72 25.36 21.75 -12.24
C THR A 72 23.99 21.28 -11.76
N LEU A 73 23.57 21.66 -10.55
CA LEU A 73 22.22 21.42 -10.03
C LEU A 73 21.52 22.75 -9.76
N ARG A 74 20.27 22.88 -10.20
CA ARG A 74 19.37 23.96 -9.80
C ARG A 74 18.54 23.53 -8.58
N LEU A 75 18.70 24.24 -7.47
CA LEU A 75 18.11 23.88 -6.18
C LEU A 75 17.28 25.05 -5.60
N GLY A 76 16.22 24.70 -4.88
CA GLY A 76 15.48 25.61 -4.01
C GLY A 76 16.24 25.87 -2.70
N ALA A 77 15.77 26.85 -1.92
CA ALA A 77 16.37 27.18 -0.61
C ALA A 77 16.25 26.03 0.42
N ASP A 78 15.35 25.09 0.17
CA ASP A 78 15.12 23.85 0.93
C ASP A 78 15.98 22.66 0.42
N GLY A 79 16.83 22.88 -0.58
CA GLY A 79 17.68 21.85 -1.18
C GLY A 79 16.94 20.90 -2.12
N GLN A 80 15.69 21.20 -2.51
CA GLN A 80 14.95 20.42 -3.50
C GLN A 80 15.38 20.78 -4.92
N LEU A 81 15.40 19.80 -5.83
CA LEU A 81 15.68 20.02 -7.24
C LEU A 81 14.55 20.84 -7.89
N LEU A 82 14.89 21.95 -8.55
CA LEU A 82 13.89 22.79 -9.21
C LEU A 82 13.48 22.23 -10.57
N ASP A 83 12.22 22.45 -10.94
CA ASP A 83 11.66 22.18 -12.28
C ASP A 83 11.93 20.74 -12.79
N GLY A 84 12.00 19.75 -11.88
CA GLY A 84 12.33 18.36 -12.23
C GLY A 84 13.73 18.18 -12.84
N GLY A 85 14.67 19.08 -12.53
CA GLY A 85 16.05 19.03 -13.01
C GLY A 85 16.30 19.79 -14.31
N VAL A 86 15.33 20.56 -14.80
CA VAL A 86 15.52 21.42 -15.99
C VAL A 86 16.58 22.48 -15.73
N GLY A 87 17.66 22.44 -16.52
CA GLY A 87 18.84 23.30 -16.37
C GLY A 87 19.94 22.70 -15.49
N SER A 88 19.71 21.54 -14.89
CA SER A 88 20.75 20.72 -14.24
C SER A 88 21.40 19.79 -15.26
N SER A 89 22.70 19.51 -15.10
CA SER A 89 23.47 18.67 -16.03
C SER A 89 24.70 18.06 -15.39
N LEU A 90 25.07 16.85 -15.83
CA LEU A 90 26.41 16.28 -15.66
C LEU A 90 27.09 16.19 -17.02
N VAL A 91 28.37 16.54 -17.09
CA VAL A 91 29.25 16.26 -18.23
C VAL A 91 30.55 15.64 -17.72
N VAL A 92 30.91 14.48 -18.27
CA VAL A 92 32.23 13.86 -18.09
C VAL A 92 32.93 13.84 -19.43
N SER A 93 34.16 14.34 -19.47
CA SER A 93 35.01 14.32 -20.66
C SER A 93 36.43 13.85 -20.31
N GLY A 94 37.13 13.29 -21.29
CA GLY A 94 38.48 12.80 -21.15
C GLY A 94 38.86 11.84 -22.29
N GLU A 95 40.06 11.27 -22.20
CA GLU A 95 40.54 10.20 -23.07
C GLU A 95 40.80 8.95 -22.24
N VAL A 96 40.26 7.79 -22.65
CA VAL A 96 40.51 6.52 -21.96
C VAL A 96 41.87 5.97 -22.38
N ALA A 97 42.77 5.80 -21.40
CA ALA A 97 44.13 5.33 -21.66
C ALA A 97 44.12 3.97 -22.39
N GLY A 98 44.74 3.93 -23.58
CA GLY A 98 44.82 2.73 -24.40
C GLY A 98 43.60 2.45 -25.28
N ASP A 99 42.59 3.32 -25.29
CA ASP A 99 41.42 3.23 -26.17
C ASP A 99 41.14 4.57 -26.87
N PRO A 100 41.72 4.78 -28.08
CA PRO A 100 41.60 6.05 -28.80
C PRO A 100 40.17 6.32 -29.33
N ASP A 101 39.29 5.32 -29.34
CA ASP A 101 37.90 5.48 -29.76
C ASP A 101 37.04 6.08 -28.63
N LEU A 102 37.55 6.10 -27.39
CA LEU A 102 36.92 6.70 -26.21
C LEU A 102 37.62 8.00 -25.79
N ALA A 103 37.64 8.99 -26.69
CA ALA A 103 38.19 10.32 -26.45
C ALA A 103 37.17 11.44 -26.74
N GLY A 104 36.93 12.32 -25.76
CA GLY A 104 36.02 13.45 -25.89
C GLY A 104 34.97 13.51 -24.78
N VAL A 105 33.71 13.75 -25.12
CA VAL A 105 32.60 13.71 -24.16
C VAL A 105 32.21 12.26 -23.91
N LEU A 106 32.65 11.73 -22.78
CA LEU A 106 32.41 10.36 -22.38
C LEU A 106 30.95 10.15 -21.96
N LEU A 107 30.38 11.13 -21.26
CA LEU A 107 29.06 11.00 -20.65
C LEU A 107 28.39 12.36 -20.48
N THR A 108 27.09 12.41 -20.76
CA THR A 108 26.22 13.53 -20.40
C THR A 108 24.96 12.99 -19.74
N ALA A 109 24.48 13.65 -18.69
CA ALA A 109 23.27 13.23 -17.99
C ALA A 109 22.47 14.40 -17.45
N ARG A 110 21.18 14.16 -17.22
CA ARG A 110 20.23 15.08 -16.62
C ARG A 110 19.82 14.59 -15.23
N PRO A 111 20.25 15.28 -14.16
CA PRO A 111 19.79 15.02 -12.79
C PRO A 111 18.28 15.11 -12.65
N TYR A 112 17.66 14.18 -11.91
CA TYR A 112 16.23 14.19 -11.57
C TYR A 112 15.95 13.98 -10.08
N ALA A 113 16.94 13.53 -9.30
CA ALA A 113 16.85 13.49 -7.84
C ALA A 113 18.16 13.96 -7.19
N PHE A 114 18.05 14.57 -6.02
CA PHE A 114 19.17 15.05 -5.23
C PHE A 114 18.86 14.88 -3.73
N VAL A 115 19.77 14.27 -3.00
CA VAL A 115 19.72 14.12 -1.54
C VAL A 115 21.05 14.54 -0.97
N TRP A 116 21.02 15.07 0.24
CA TRP A 116 22.20 15.56 0.94
C TRP A 116 22.18 15.11 2.40
N THR A 117 23.38 14.97 2.97
CA THR A 117 23.57 14.74 4.41
C THR A 117 24.67 15.68 4.90
N ASP A 118 24.36 16.46 5.93
CA ASP A 118 25.32 17.29 6.66
C ASP A 118 26.12 16.38 7.61
N GLY A 119 27.43 16.30 7.39
CA GLY A 119 28.31 15.37 8.08
C GLY A 119 29.42 16.08 8.86
N PRO A 120 29.91 15.49 9.96
CA PRO A 120 30.86 16.17 10.85
C PRO A 120 32.24 16.45 10.22
N ASP A 121 32.64 15.66 9.22
CA ASP A 121 33.95 15.76 8.55
C ASP A 121 33.87 16.11 7.05
N ALA A 122 32.70 15.93 6.44
CA ALA A 122 32.39 16.22 5.05
C ALA A 122 30.88 16.17 4.85
N ASP A 123 30.38 16.94 3.89
CA ASP A 123 29.00 16.78 3.43
C ASP A 123 28.93 15.76 2.31
N TYR A 124 27.81 15.05 2.26
CA TYR A 124 27.57 14.01 1.28
C TYR A 124 26.39 14.40 0.39
N TYR A 125 26.59 14.23 -0.91
CA TYR A 125 25.63 14.55 -1.95
C TYR A 125 25.41 13.32 -2.81
N GLU A 126 24.15 12.93 -2.96
CA GLU A 126 23.71 11.84 -3.83
C GLU A 126 22.82 12.41 -4.94
N VAL A 127 23.13 12.07 -6.18
CA VAL A 127 22.41 12.57 -7.36
C VAL A 127 21.99 11.40 -8.23
N ALA A 128 20.70 11.26 -8.51
CA ALA A 128 20.20 10.34 -9.52
C ALA A 128 19.96 11.10 -10.82
N MET A 129 20.35 10.52 -11.95
CA MET A 129 20.38 11.21 -13.23
C MET A 129 20.10 10.29 -14.41
N GLU A 130 19.46 10.83 -15.44
CA GLU A 130 19.16 10.13 -16.69
C GLU A 130 20.29 10.37 -17.71
N VAL A 131 20.82 9.33 -18.34
CA VAL A 131 21.83 9.46 -19.40
C VAL A 131 21.21 10.14 -20.62
N THR A 132 21.85 11.21 -21.09
CA THR A 132 21.39 12.00 -22.25
C THR A 132 22.29 11.87 -23.49
N GLY A 133 23.44 11.21 -23.36
CA GLY A 133 24.37 10.96 -24.47
C GLY A 133 25.84 10.83 -24.01
N GLY A 134 26.76 10.83 -24.97
CA GLY A 134 28.20 10.65 -24.74
C GLY A 134 28.68 9.29 -25.24
N LEU A 135 30.00 9.14 -25.41
CA LEU A 135 30.60 7.95 -26.02
C LEU A 135 30.28 6.66 -25.26
N LEU A 136 30.15 6.71 -23.93
CA LEU A 136 29.79 5.54 -23.12
C LEU A 136 28.32 5.11 -23.30
N ALA A 137 27.43 6.05 -23.63
CA ALA A 137 26.02 5.75 -23.90
C ALA A 137 25.85 4.99 -25.24
N ASP A 138 26.78 5.19 -26.18
CA ASP A 138 26.74 4.61 -27.53
C ASP A 138 27.34 3.19 -27.61
N LEU A 139 27.93 2.66 -26.51
CA LEU A 139 28.56 1.33 -26.47
C LEU A 139 27.58 0.13 -26.59
N GLY A 140 26.26 0.39 -26.59
CA GLY A 140 25.22 -0.41 -27.27
C GLY A 140 25.32 -1.95 -27.31
N TRP A 141 25.18 -2.65 -26.19
CA TRP A 141 25.00 -4.12 -26.18
C TRP A 141 23.61 -4.56 -26.72
N THR A 142 23.42 -4.46 -28.04
CA THR A 142 22.40 -5.05 -28.94
C THR A 142 20.89 -5.01 -28.59
N PRO A 143 20.00 -4.94 -29.60
CA PRO A 143 18.54 -4.83 -29.41
C PRO A 143 17.83 -6.04 -28.75
N ALA A 144 18.55 -7.14 -28.47
CA ALA A 144 17.96 -8.37 -27.91
C ALA A 144 17.92 -8.38 -26.37
N GLN A 145 18.61 -7.44 -25.71
CA GLN A 145 18.45 -7.12 -24.29
C GLN A 145 18.63 -5.62 -24.11
N PRO A 146 17.55 -4.82 -23.97
CA PRO A 146 17.70 -3.45 -23.52
C PRO A 146 18.09 -3.49 -22.03
N LEU A 147 19.37 -3.71 -21.75
CA LEU A 147 19.90 -3.60 -20.39
C LEU A 147 19.94 -2.11 -20.04
N LEU A 148 18.91 -1.58 -19.37
CA LEU A 148 18.95 -0.54 -18.32
C LEU A 148 20.07 0.56 -18.34
N TRP A 149 20.45 1.12 -19.49
CA TRP A 149 21.46 2.20 -19.60
C TRP A 149 20.91 3.63 -19.46
N THR A 150 19.72 3.81 -18.87
CA THR A 150 19.09 5.13 -18.84
C THR A 150 19.38 5.92 -17.58
N GLU A 151 19.84 5.31 -16.49
CA GLU A 151 19.99 5.99 -15.20
C GLU A 151 21.39 5.76 -14.60
N MET A 152 21.92 6.79 -13.94
CA MET A 152 23.19 6.81 -13.22
C MET A 152 23.03 7.43 -11.85
N GLN A 153 23.94 7.11 -10.95
CA GLN A 153 24.07 7.79 -9.67
C GLN A 153 25.44 8.42 -9.51
N MET A 154 25.48 9.54 -8.78
CA MET A 154 26.70 10.16 -8.33
C MET A 154 26.69 10.21 -6.81
N ARG A 155 27.78 9.75 -6.21
CA ARG A 155 28.06 9.87 -4.77
C ARG A 155 29.26 10.79 -4.62
N LEU A 156 29.03 11.95 -4.02
CA LEU A 156 30.01 13.02 -3.89
C LEU A 156 30.21 13.33 -2.41
N ALA A 157 31.47 13.27 -1.98
CA ALA A 157 31.89 13.84 -0.72
C ALA A 157 32.45 15.25 -0.96
N SER A 158 32.01 16.19 -0.13
CA SER A 158 32.47 17.57 -0.08
C SER A 158 33.31 17.79 1.17
N PRO A 159 34.59 17.39 1.18
CA PRO A 159 35.46 17.55 2.34
C PRO A 159 35.73 19.04 2.60
N ALA A 160 35.90 19.38 3.88
CA ALA A 160 36.12 20.76 4.33
C ALA A 160 35.05 21.75 3.81
N SER A 161 33.83 21.26 3.63
CA SER A 161 32.69 22.06 3.22
C SER A 161 32.24 23.01 4.32
N THR A 162 31.74 24.17 3.92
CA THR A 162 31.16 25.19 4.82
C THR A 162 29.63 25.13 4.87
N PHE A 163 29.00 24.09 4.31
CA PHE A 163 27.55 23.91 4.37
C PHE A 163 27.12 23.63 5.81
N THR A 164 25.89 24.06 6.14
CA THR A 164 25.37 24.07 7.52
C THR A 164 23.96 23.46 7.58
N GLY A 165 23.65 22.57 6.63
CA GLY A 165 22.33 21.95 6.50
C GLY A 165 21.26 22.84 5.85
N THR A 166 21.65 23.91 5.15
CA THR A 166 20.70 24.80 4.45
C THR A 166 21.25 25.36 3.15
N PHE A 167 20.40 25.42 2.12
CA PHE A 167 20.67 26.01 0.80
C PHE A 167 20.20 27.48 0.73
N ALA A 168 20.02 28.14 1.88
CA ALA A 168 19.69 29.56 1.94
C ALA A 168 20.93 30.48 1.91
N GLN A 169 22.15 29.91 1.96
CA GLN A 169 23.41 30.63 2.04
C GLN A 169 24.46 30.00 1.14
N ASP A 170 25.41 30.81 0.67
CA ASP A 170 26.53 30.32 -0.13
C ASP A 170 27.41 29.37 0.70
N PHE A 171 27.93 28.34 0.05
CA PHE A 171 28.92 27.46 0.66
C PHE A 171 29.92 26.94 -0.37
N SER A 172 31.05 26.45 0.13
CA SER A 172 32.09 25.83 -0.70
C SER A 172 32.74 24.67 0.04
N GLY A 173 33.20 23.67 -0.70
CA GLY A 173 33.98 22.55 -0.21
C GLY A 173 34.81 21.91 -1.32
N GLY A 174 35.54 20.85 -0.98
CA GLY A 174 36.19 20.00 -1.97
C GLY A 174 35.17 19.19 -2.77
N ALA A 175 35.65 18.43 -3.76
CA ALA A 175 34.83 17.46 -4.46
C ALA A 175 35.65 16.21 -4.79
N GLU A 176 35.21 15.08 -4.28
CA GLU A 176 35.74 13.76 -4.61
C GLU A 176 34.61 12.72 -4.54
N GLY A 177 34.69 11.69 -5.36
CA GLY A 177 33.64 10.69 -5.37
C GLY A 177 33.61 9.88 -6.66
N ILE A 178 32.40 9.42 -6.97
CA ILE A 178 32.16 8.50 -8.06
C ILE A 178 30.85 8.80 -8.79
N VAL A 179 30.86 8.60 -10.11
CA VAL A 179 29.67 8.49 -10.94
C VAL A 179 29.64 7.07 -11.47
N GLU A 180 28.53 6.38 -11.31
CA GLU A 180 28.38 5.00 -11.76
C GLU A 180 27.01 4.80 -12.38
N VAL A 181 26.87 3.74 -13.18
CA VAL A 181 25.53 3.30 -13.57
C VAL A 181 24.69 3.15 -12.32
N LEU A 182 23.42 3.56 -12.41
CA LEU A 182 22.44 3.26 -11.40
C LEU A 182 22.15 1.78 -11.56
N GLY A 183 23.12 0.96 -11.15
CA GLY A 183 22.93 -0.43 -10.94
C GLY A 183 21.93 -0.49 -9.81
N PHE A 184 20.71 -0.82 -10.18
CA PHE A 184 19.94 -1.72 -9.34
C PHE A 184 20.87 -2.89 -9.05
N GLY A 185 21.59 -2.82 -7.94
CA GLY A 185 22.60 -3.79 -7.58
C GLY A 185 22.02 -5.16 -7.85
N VAL A 186 22.81 -6.05 -8.44
CA VAL A 186 22.46 -7.46 -8.59
C VAL A 186 22.46 -8.15 -7.21
N ALA A 187 21.75 -7.56 -6.24
CA ALA A 187 20.79 -8.16 -5.34
C ALA A 187 20.44 -7.15 -4.22
N ASP A 188 19.88 -5.99 -4.56
CA ASP A 188 19.06 -5.28 -3.57
C ASP A 188 17.73 -6.03 -3.47
N PRO A 189 17.47 -6.76 -2.37
CA PRO A 189 16.23 -7.46 -2.21
C PRO A 189 15.09 -6.45 -2.25
N TRP A 190 14.03 -6.75 -2.99
CA TRP A 190 12.84 -5.93 -2.99
C TRP A 190 11.73 -6.56 -2.18
N LEU A 191 11.01 -5.68 -1.49
CA LEU A 191 9.75 -5.97 -0.85
C LEU A 191 8.65 -5.54 -1.80
N SER A 192 7.69 -6.43 -2.02
CA SER A 192 6.48 -6.14 -2.77
C SER A 192 5.28 -6.70 -2.03
N GLY A 193 4.10 -6.24 -2.37
CA GLY A 193 2.88 -6.78 -1.81
C GLY A 193 1.66 -6.04 -2.26
N SER A 194 0.54 -6.43 -1.70
CA SER A 194 -0.75 -5.83 -1.99
C SER A 194 -1.59 -5.69 -0.73
N VAL A 195 -2.48 -4.70 -0.74
CA VAL A 195 -3.61 -4.59 0.19
C VAL A 195 -4.87 -4.74 -0.66
N PHE A 196 -5.74 -5.68 -0.32
CA PHE A 196 -6.90 -6.02 -1.17
C PHE A 196 -8.12 -6.44 -0.36
N GLU A 197 -9.31 -6.29 -0.94
CA GLU A 197 -10.56 -6.75 -0.34
C GLU A 197 -10.70 -8.28 -0.42
N ASP A 198 -10.48 -8.99 0.68
CA ASP A 198 -10.66 -10.44 0.78
C ASP A 198 -12.10 -10.78 1.18
N ALA A 199 -12.98 -10.81 0.20
CA ALA A 199 -14.41 -11.04 0.41
C ALA A 199 -14.69 -12.44 0.99
N ASN A 200 -13.78 -13.39 0.78
CA ASN A 200 -13.97 -14.78 1.18
C ASN A 200 -13.10 -15.22 2.38
N ASN A 201 -12.25 -14.31 2.88
CA ASN A 201 -11.37 -14.45 4.03
C ASN A 201 -10.49 -15.70 3.93
N ASN A 202 -9.77 -15.86 2.81
CA ASN A 202 -8.83 -16.97 2.58
C ASN A 202 -7.36 -16.56 2.55
N GLY A 203 -7.08 -15.25 2.67
CA GLY A 203 -5.77 -14.64 2.67
C GLY A 203 -5.07 -14.60 1.32
N ARG A 204 -5.81 -14.68 0.22
CA ARG A 204 -5.27 -14.64 -1.14
C ARG A 204 -6.18 -13.80 -2.01
N GLN A 205 -5.59 -12.91 -2.79
CA GLN A 205 -6.36 -12.11 -3.73
C GLN A 205 -6.90 -12.99 -4.87
N ASP A 206 -8.20 -13.28 -4.83
CA ASP A 206 -8.89 -14.05 -5.86
C ASP A 206 -9.37 -13.15 -7.01
N ALA A 207 -9.74 -13.77 -8.13
CA ALA A 207 -10.28 -13.05 -9.27
C ALA A 207 -11.59 -12.33 -8.90
N GLY A 208 -11.57 -11.00 -8.96
CA GLY A 208 -12.71 -10.13 -8.61
C GLY A 208 -12.57 -9.43 -7.26
N GLU A 209 -11.52 -9.72 -6.49
CA GLU A 209 -11.16 -9.01 -5.28
C GLU A 209 -10.28 -7.80 -5.64
N ALA A 210 -10.79 -6.60 -5.34
CA ALA A 210 -10.17 -5.35 -5.72
C ALA A 210 -9.00 -5.03 -4.78
N GLY A 211 -7.92 -4.46 -5.33
CA GLY A 211 -6.91 -3.81 -4.51
C GLY A 211 -7.46 -2.55 -3.84
N ILE A 212 -6.91 -2.19 -2.69
CA ILE A 212 -7.31 -1.01 -1.92
C ILE A 212 -6.23 0.05 -2.08
N PRO A 213 -6.52 1.16 -2.79
CA PRO A 213 -5.55 2.24 -3.00
C PRO A 213 -5.39 3.13 -1.77
N ASP A 214 -4.31 3.91 -1.77
CA ASP A 214 -4.04 4.95 -0.78
C ASP A 214 -3.91 4.45 0.67
N VAL A 215 -3.63 3.15 0.84
CA VAL A 215 -3.35 2.56 2.16
C VAL A 215 -1.91 2.87 2.54
N VAL A 216 -1.73 3.45 3.72
CA VAL A 216 -0.41 3.80 4.25
C VAL A 216 0.18 2.59 4.96
N LEU A 217 1.44 2.30 4.66
CA LEU A 217 2.26 1.34 5.39
C LEU A 217 3.50 2.05 5.95
N GLY A 218 3.92 1.69 7.16
CA GLY A 218 5.18 2.08 7.76
C GLY A 218 6.19 0.94 7.71
N LEU A 219 7.36 1.20 7.15
CA LEU A 219 8.49 0.28 7.22
C LEU A 219 9.41 0.71 8.37
N PHE A 220 9.61 -0.18 9.34
CA PHE A 220 10.43 0.03 10.52
C PHE A 220 11.67 -0.86 10.49
N ASP A 221 12.67 -0.49 11.30
CA ASP A 221 13.78 -1.39 11.63
C ASP A 221 13.31 -2.71 12.27
N ALA A 222 14.22 -3.68 12.40
CA ALA A 222 13.92 -4.98 12.99
C ALA A 222 13.30 -4.90 14.40
N SER A 223 13.57 -3.83 15.16
CA SER A 223 13.05 -3.64 16.52
C SER A 223 11.65 -3.03 16.55
N GLY A 224 11.16 -2.50 15.43
CA GLY A 224 9.89 -1.77 15.34
C GLY A 224 9.96 -0.37 15.94
N THR A 225 11.16 0.16 16.20
CA THR A 225 11.33 1.43 16.92
C THR A 225 11.52 2.60 15.96
N PHE A 226 12.39 2.44 14.97
CA PHE A 226 12.69 3.50 14.01
C PHE A 226 11.90 3.30 12.72
N LEU A 227 11.09 4.29 12.35
CA LEU A 227 10.42 4.34 11.04
C LEU A 227 11.45 4.74 9.98
N ILE A 228 11.69 3.84 9.04
CA ILE A 228 12.62 4.01 7.93
C ILE A 228 11.94 4.81 6.80
N GLN A 229 10.74 4.40 6.40
CA GLN A 229 9.98 5.09 5.36
C GLN A 229 8.48 4.74 5.40
N TYR A 230 7.67 5.57 4.76
CA TYR A 230 6.29 5.25 4.43
C TYR A 230 6.17 4.65 3.03
N LEU A 231 5.21 3.75 2.84
CA LEU A 231 4.73 3.27 1.55
C LEU A 231 3.24 3.59 1.44
N VAL A 232 2.78 3.76 0.20
CA VAL A 232 1.36 3.97 -0.10
C VAL A 232 0.99 3.05 -1.25
N THR A 233 -0.14 2.34 -1.12
CA THR A 233 -0.62 1.48 -2.21
C THR A 233 -1.09 2.29 -3.41
N ASP A 234 -0.81 1.76 -4.60
CA ASP A 234 -1.24 2.35 -5.87
C ASP A 234 -2.73 2.07 -6.15
N ALA A 235 -3.21 2.48 -7.33
CA ALA A 235 -4.60 2.30 -7.77
C ALA A 235 -5.07 0.83 -7.79
N ASP A 236 -4.15 -0.13 -7.91
CA ASP A 236 -4.42 -1.56 -7.89
C ASP A 236 -4.14 -2.18 -6.51
N GLY A 237 -3.93 -1.37 -5.47
CA GLY A 237 -3.63 -1.80 -4.12
C GLY A 237 -2.21 -2.33 -3.92
N ARG A 238 -1.29 -2.13 -4.87
CA ARG A 238 0.06 -2.69 -4.81
C ARG A 238 1.05 -1.71 -4.18
N PHE A 239 2.07 -2.24 -3.51
CA PHE A 239 3.20 -1.46 -3.02
C PHE A 239 4.52 -2.15 -3.34
N PHE A 240 5.59 -1.35 -3.34
CA PHE A 240 6.94 -1.80 -3.64
C PHE A 240 7.98 -0.96 -2.89
N ALA A 241 9.03 -1.61 -2.40
CA ALA A 241 10.19 -0.97 -1.80
C ALA A 241 11.47 -1.74 -2.15
N ARG A 242 12.53 -1.00 -2.50
CA ARG A 242 13.88 -1.57 -2.57
C ARG A 242 14.56 -1.36 -1.23
N LEU A 243 15.09 -2.42 -0.64
CA LEU A 243 15.68 -2.41 0.68
C LEU A 243 17.03 -3.11 0.63
N GLY A 244 17.95 -2.68 1.49
CA GLY A 244 19.16 -3.48 1.72
C GLY A 244 18.82 -4.83 2.35
N ALA A 245 19.74 -5.78 2.26
CA ALA A 245 19.63 -7.01 3.04
C ALA A 245 19.60 -6.67 4.55
N GLY A 246 18.63 -7.24 5.28
CA GLY A 246 18.36 -6.88 6.67
C GLY A 246 17.03 -7.43 7.17
N SER A 247 16.71 -7.14 8.42
CA SER A 247 15.40 -7.45 9.01
C SER A 247 14.60 -6.18 9.27
N TYR A 248 13.31 -6.22 8.98
CA TYR A 248 12.40 -5.09 9.01
C TYR A 248 11.04 -5.50 9.58
N GLN A 249 10.27 -4.52 10.05
CA GLN A 249 8.84 -4.69 10.32
C GLN A 249 8.05 -3.83 9.33
N LEU A 250 7.18 -4.46 8.55
CA LEU A 250 6.23 -3.76 7.72
C LEU A 250 4.90 -3.70 8.47
N VAL A 251 4.44 -2.50 8.77
CA VAL A 251 3.19 -2.26 9.49
C VAL A 251 2.22 -1.58 8.54
N GLN A 252 1.07 -2.18 8.28
CA GLN A 252 -0.03 -1.47 7.65
C GLN A 252 -0.79 -0.66 8.70
N TYR A 253 -1.35 0.47 8.28
CA TYR A 253 -2.36 1.17 9.05
C TYR A 253 -3.75 0.80 8.51
N GLN A 254 -4.53 0.07 9.32
CA GLN A 254 -5.89 -0.38 9.00
C GLN A 254 -6.72 0.69 8.25
N PRO A 255 -7.18 0.40 7.03
CA PRO A 255 -8.10 1.25 6.30
C PRO A 255 -9.42 1.38 7.08
N ALA A 256 -9.91 2.62 7.25
CA ALA A 256 -11.07 2.91 8.10
C ALA A 256 -12.38 2.18 7.69
N THR A 257 -12.46 1.68 6.46
CA THR A 257 -13.64 0.98 5.91
C THR A 257 -13.50 -0.54 5.92
N HIS A 258 -12.42 -1.07 6.46
CA HIS A 258 -12.09 -2.50 6.43
C HIS A 258 -11.79 -3.01 7.84
N LEU A 259 -11.93 -4.32 8.02
CA LEU A 259 -11.48 -5.02 9.22
C LEU A 259 -10.32 -5.93 8.81
N ASP A 260 -9.36 -6.09 9.72
CA ASP A 260 -8.28 -7.07 9.62
C ASP A 260 -8.80 -8.47 9.24
N GLY A 261 -8.14 -9.07 8.25
CA GLY A 261 -8.46 -10.38 7.71
C GLY A 261 -7.29 -11.36 7.85
N LEU A 262 -7.14 -12.26 6.89
CA LEU A 262 -6.08 -13.28 6.93
C LEU A 262 -4.89 -12.85 6.07
N ASP A 263 -3.93 -12.16 6.66
CA ASP A 263 -2.73 -11.77 5.94
C ASP A 263 -1.87 -12.96 5.49
N SER A 264 -1.20 -12.83 4.35
CA SER A 264 -0.31 -13.86 3.82
C SER A 264 1.08 -13.34 3.45
N GLY A 265 2.11 -14.09 3.85
CA GLY A 265 3.50 -13.79 3.56
C GLY A 265 4.15 -14.89 2.73
N GLN A 266 5.03 -14.52 1.81
CA GLN A 266 5.94 -15.45 1.13
C GLN A 266 7.39 -15.02 1.33
N ARG A 267 8.31 -16.00 1.27
CA ARG A 267 9.78 -15.83 1.20
C ARG A 267 10.33 -14.77 2.16
N GLY A 268 10.66 -15.21 3.38
CA GLY A 268 11.23 -14.35 4.43
C GLY A 268 10.20 -13.50 5.19
N ALA A 269 9.03 -13.21 4.60
CA ALA A 269 7.90 -12.57 5.28
C ALA A 269 7.12 -13.57 6.13
N LEU A 270 7.06 -13.35 7.44
CA LEU A 270 6.19 -14.11 8.35
C LEU A 270 5.04 -13.21 8.81
N ALA A 271 3.81 -13.64 8.53
CA ALA A 271 2.61 -13.08 9.14
C ALA A 271 2.65 -13.35 10.66
N ASN A 272 2.21 -12.39 11.48
CA ASN A 272 2.19 -12.55 12.92
C ASN A 272 1.20 -13.68 13.34
N PRO A 273 1.60 -14.69 14.12
CA PRO A 273 0.74 -15.85 14.42
C PRO A 273 -0.44 -15.61 15.37
N ASP A 274 -0.59 -14.41 15.95
CA ASP A 274 -1.60 -14.12 16.97
C ASP A 274 -2.98 -13.69 16.41
N GLY A 275 -3.09 -13.53 15.09
CA GLY A 275 -4.36 -13.35 14.37
C GLY A 275 -5.07 -12.03 14.64
N ARG A 276 -4.31 -10.95 14.88
CA ARG A 276 -4.83 -9.60 15.16
C ARG A 276 -3.98 -8.45 14.60
N ASN A 277 -3.11 -8.65 13.60
CA ASN A 277 -2.11 -7.63 13.33
C ASN A 277 -1.67 -7.50 11.87
N ASP A 278 -1.87 -6.28 11.37
CA ASP A 278 -1.30 -5.57 10.22
C ASP A 278 0.25 -5.50 10.21
N VAL A 279 0.97 -6.49 10.77
CA VAL A 279 2.44 -6.43 10.91
C VAL A 279 3.10 -7.68 10.34
N PHE A 280 3.98 -7.48 9.37
CA PHE A 280 4.90 -8.49 8.85
C PHE A 280 6.32 -8.30 9.37
N LEU A 281 6.93 -9.40 9.80
CA LEU A 281 8.36 -9.47 9.98
C LEU A 281 9.00 -9.89 8.67
N ILE A 282 9.82 -9.00 8.10
CA ILE A 282 10.51 -9.21 6.82
C ILE A 282 11.98 -9.46 7.10
N THR A 283 12.56 -10.54 6.57
CA THR A 283 14.01 -10.73 6.52
C THR A 283 14.42 -10.88 5.07
N LEU A 284 15.32 -10.01 4.63
CA LEU A 284 15.87 -9.98 3.29
C LEU A 284 17.35 -10.38 3.33
N SER A 285 17.73 -11.33 2.51
CA SER A 285 19.14 -11.72 2.32
C SER A 285 19.69 -11.19 1.00
N ARG A 286 21.02 -11.13 0.88
CA ARG A 286 21.74 -10.70 -0.35
C ARG A 286 21.48 -11.58 -1.58
N ASP A 287 20.67 -12.64 -1.47
CA ASP A 287 20.30 -13.53 -2.57
C ASP A 287 18.78 -13.74 -2.67
N GLU A 288 17.97 -12.94 -1.96
CA GLU A 288 16.51 -13.08 -1.91
C GLU A 288 15.84 -12.02 -2.77
N TRP A 289 15.26 -12.47 -3.89
CA TRP A 289 14.87 -11.57 -4.96
C TRP A 289 13.51 -10.92 -4.71
N ILE A 290 12.64 -11.51 -3.87
CA ILE A 290 11.26 -11.03 -3.61
C ILE A 290 10.79 -11.49 -2.23
N ALA A 291 10.49 -10.56 -1.32
CA ALA A 291 9.57 -10.81 -0.19
C ALA A 291 8.17 -10.30 -0.57
N VAL A 292 7.14 -11.13 -0.34
CA VAL A 292 5.74 -10.76 -0.60
C VAL A 292 5.00 -10.67 0.72
N ALA A 293 4.41 -9.51 0.99
CA ALA A 293 3.55 -9.28 2.15
C ALA A 293 2.18 -8.80 1.65
N ASP A 294 1.19 -9.68 1.73
CA ASP A 294 -0.15 -9.43 1.24
C ASP A 294 -1.10 -9.27 2.43
N PHE A 295 -1.73 -8.09 2.50
CA PHE A 295 -2.69 -7.75 3.52
C PHE A 295 -4.12 -7.93 3.01
N ALA A 296 -4.85 -8.81 3.66
CA ALA A 296 -6.15 -9.27 3.20
C ALA A 296 -7.25 -8.61 4.05
N GLU A 297 -7.99 -7.70 3.45
CA GLU A 297 -8.87 -6.80 4.18
C GLU A 297 -10.34 -7.19 4.04
N LEU A 298 -11.06 -7.29 5.16
CA LEU A 298 -12.45 -7.69 5.16
C LEU A 298 -13.36 -6.49 4.90
N PRO A 299 -14.19 -6.50 3.84
CA PRO A 299 -15.08 -5.39 3.55
C PRO A 299 -16.18 -5.29 4.62
N THR A 300 -16.31 -4.11 5.23
CA THR A 300 -17.28 -3.87 6.31
C THR A 300 -18.63 -3.40 5.81
N VAL A 301 -19.60 -3.39 6.72
CA VAL A 301 -20.94 -2.88 6.46
C VAL A 301 -20.91 -1.36 6.37
N SER A 302 -21.26 -0.83 5.21
CA SER A 302 -21.45 0.61 5.01
C SER A 302 -22.85 1.05 5.49
N PRO A 303 -23.01 2.25 6.09
CA PRO A 303 -24.33 2.82 6.41
C PRO A 303 -25.26 2.94 5.18
N ALA A 304 -24.71 3.04 3.97
CA ALA A 304 -25.50 3.06 2.75
C ALA A 304 -26.11 1.69 2.40
N GLN A 305 -25.68 0.60 3.03
CA GLN A 305 -26.17 -0.74 2.78
C GLN A 305 -27.25 -1.18 3.80
N THR A 306 -27.45 -0.41 4.86
CA THR A 306 -28.44 -0.71 5.90
C THR A 306 -29.51 0.37 5.99
N GLY A 307 -30.65 0.02 6.58
CA GLY A 307 -31.82 0.84 6.79
C GLY A 307 -32.27 0.69 8.24
N SER A 308 -32.58 1.81 8.88
CA SER A 308 -33.11 1.86 10.24
C SER A 308 -34.52 1.29 10.34
N VAL A 309 -34.96 0.96 11.57
CA VAL A 309 -36.34 0.51 11.81
C VAL A 309 -37.32 1.61 11.41
N GLU A 310 -36.96 2.86 11.68
CA GLU A 310 -37.69 4.07 11.34
C GLU A 310 -37.85 4.20 9.82
N PHE A 311 -36.77 4.02 9.05
CA PHE A 311 -36.82 4.01 7.60
C PHE A 311 -37.78 2.93 7.08
N TRP A 312 -37.64 1.69 7.52
CA TRP A 312 -38.49 0.59 7.05
C TRP A 312 -39.97 0.74 7.45
N ALA A 313 -40.26 1.44 8.54
CA ALA A 313 -41.61 1.74 9.00
C ALA A 313 -42.23 2.95 8.28
N SER A 314 -41.40 3.82 7.70
CA SER A 314 -41.83 5.03 6.98
C SER A 314 -42.57 4.73 5.67
N SER A 315 -43.18 5.77 5.08
CA SER A 315 -43.78 5.68 3.74
C SER A 315 -42.78 5.20 2.69
N ASP A 316 -41.52 5.60 2.82
CA ASP A 316 -40.48 5.35 1.83
C ASP A 316 -39.99 3.91 1.90
N GLY A 317 -39.70 3.40 3.10
CA GLY A 317 -39.37 1.99 3.31
C GLY A 317 -40.50 1.05 2.88
N GLN A 318 -41.75 1.41 3.16
CA GLN A 318 -42.90 0.64 2.70
C GLN A 318 -43.07 0.68 1.18
N ALA A 319 -42.82 1.83 0.55
CA ALA A 319 -42.85 1.97 -0.91
C ALA A 319 -41.72 1.17 -1.58
N LEU A 320 -40.51 1.18 -1.03
CA LEU A 320 -39.40 0.34 -1.47
C LEU A 320 -39.78 -1.15 -1.41
N LEU A 321 -40.27 -1.65 -0.26
CA LEU A 321 -40.71 -3.04 -0.13
C LEU A 321 -41.77 -3.41 -1.18
N ILE A 322 -42.69 -2.51 -1.49
CA ILE A 322 -43.73 -2.69 -2.52
C ILE A 322 -43.15 -2.73 -3.93
N SER A 323 -42.03 -2.06 -4.18
CA SER A 323 -41.37 -1.99 -5.50
C SER A 323 -40.45 -3.18 -5.82
N LEU A 324 -40.10 -4.01 -4.83
CA LEU A 324 -39.15 -5.11 -5.00
C LEU A 324 -39.63 -6.16 -6.02
N ASN A 325 -38.71 -6.61 -6.88
CA ASN A 325 -38.93 -7.64 -7.91
C ASN A 325 -40.14 -7.29 -8.81
N ASP A 326 -41.13 -8.18 -8.90
CA ASP A 326 -42.37 -8.01 -9.67
C ASP A 326 -43.39 -7.05 -9.00
N GLY A 327 -42.91 -6.14 -8.16
CA GLY A 327 -43.71 -5.13 -7.46
C GLY A 327 -44.63 -5.71 -6.37
N TRP A 328 -45.77 -5.05 -6.14
CA TRP A 328 -46.60 -5.24 -4.94
C TRP A 328 -47.17 -6.67 -4.72
N ARG A 329 -47.15 -7.51 -5.76
CA ARG A 329 -47.57 -8.93 -5.72
C ARG A 329 -46.41 -9.89 -5.49
N SER A 330 -45.16 -9.42 -5.54
CA SER A 330 -43.98 -10.24 -5.31
C SER A 330 -44.07 -10.95 -3.97
N ARG A 331 -43.70 -12.23 -4.00
CA ARG A 331 -43.54 -13.09 -2.82
C ARG A 331 -42.09 -13.48 -2.61
N GLU A 332 -41.16 -12.94 -3.41
CA GLU A 332 -39.77 -13.38 -3.39
C GLU A 332 -39.07 -13.04 -2.08
N LEU A 333 -39.31 -11.85 -1.51
CA LEU A 333 -38.84 -11.50 -0.17
C LEU A 333 -39.33 -12.51 0.88
N GLY A 334 -40.63 -12.79 0.92
CA GLY A 334 -41.22 -13.73 1.88
C GLY A 334 -40.71 -15.16 1.73
N ARG A 335 -40.57 -15.63 0.48
CA ARG A 335 -39.98 -16.94 0.16
C ARG A 335 -38.53 -17.01 0.58
N TRP A 336 -37.75 -15.97 0.30
CA TRP A 336 -36.34 -15.90 0.69
C TRP A 336 -36.18 -15.90 2.21
N MET A 337 -36.88 -15.01 2.94
CA MET A 337 -36.82 -14.97 4.41
C MET A 337 -37.19 -16.33 5.03
N ALA A 338 -38.25 -16.97 4.53
CA ALA A 338 -38.71 -18.26 5.03
C ALA A 338 -37.73 -19.42 4.74
N ARG A 339 -37.01 -19.37 3.61
CA ARG A 339 -35.99 -20.38 3.24
C ARG A 339 -34.69 -20.16 4.00
N SER A 340 -34.23 -18.91 4.07
CA SER A 340 -32.96 -18.53 4.71
C SER A 340 -33.03 -18.64 6.24
N PHE A 341 -34.19 -18.31 6.82
CA PHE A 341 -34.40 -18.24 8.27
C PHE A 341 -35.67 -19.01 8.70
N PRO A 342 -35.69 -20.35 8.56
CA PRO A 342 -36.90 -21.14 8.76
C PRO A 342 -37.50 -21.10 10.17
N ALA A 343 -36.68 -20.84 11.20
CA ALA A 343 -37.12 -20.76 12.60
C ALA A 343 -37.70 -19.40 12.97
N MET A 344 -37.24 -18.33 12.30
CA MET A 344 -37.75 -16.96 12.50
C MET A 344 -38.95 -16.67 11.59
N TYR A 345 -38.87 -17.08 10.31
CA TYR A 345 -39.80 -16.61 9.28
C TYR A 345 -40.37 -17.72 8.38
N GLY A 346 -40.05 -19.00 8.62
CA GLY A 346 -40.47 -20.10 7.75
C GLY A 346 -41.39 -21.12 8.40
N HIS A 347 -41.37 -22.35 7.89
CA HIS A 347 -42.25 -23.45 8.33
C HIS A 347 -42.11 -23.80 9.82
N LYS A 348 -40.98 -23.47 10.46
CA LYS A 348 -40.78 -23.66 11.90
C LYS A 348 -41.29 -22.48 12.73
N ALA A 349 -41.62 -21.34 12.12
CA ALA A 349 -41.96 -20.08 12.79
C ALA A 349 -43.45 -19.92 13.18
N ARG A 350 -44.27 -20.97 13.00
CA ARG A 350 -45.72 -20.96 13.28
C ARG A 350 -46.41 -19.73 12.67
N ASN A 351 -46.83 -18.78 13.51
CA ASN A 351 -47.58 -17.59 13.13
C ASN A 351 -46.75 -16.60 12.31
N MET A 352 -45.41 -16.64 12.45
CA MET A 352 -44.49 -15.77 11.73
C MET A 352 -44.01 -16.38 10.40
N ASN A 353 -44.68 -17.41 9.86
CA ASN A 353 -44.31 -17.98 8.57
C ASN A 353 -44.65 -17.01 7.40
N LEU A 354 -43.62 -16.48 6.74
CA LEU A 354 -43.70 -15.48 5.69
C LEU A 354 -43.68 -16.06 4.26
N ALA A 355 -43.55 -17.38 4.09
CA ALA A 355 -43.27 -18.01 2.79
C ALA A 355 -44.26 -17.68 1.66
N LEU A 356 -45.51 -17.36 1.99
CA LEU A 356 -46.58 -17.04 1.02
C LEU A 356 -47.05 -15.58 1.12
N LYS A 357 -46.40 -14.77 1.95
CA LYS A 357 -46.75 -13.36 2.15
C LYS A 357 -46.13 -12.52 1.04
N THR A 358 -46.86 -11.52 0.56
CA THR A 358 -46.32 -10.53 -0.37
C THR A 358 -45.48 -9.51 0.37
N SER A 359 -44.55 -8.82 -0.31
CA SER A 359 -43.73 -7.77 0.31
C SER A 359 -44.57 -6.69 1.00
N ARG A 360 -45.72 -6.31 0.41
CA ARG A 360 -46.71 -5.40 1.05
C ARG A 360 -47.26 -5.94 2.37
N HIS A 361 -47.55 -7.24 2.45
CA HIS A 361 -48.05 -7.84 3.68
C HIS A 361 -46.93 -7.90 4.73
N ILE A 362 -45.70 -8.23 4.32
CA ILE A 362 -44.52 -8.25 5.18
C ILE A 362 -44.25 -6.86 5.75
N GLY A 363 -44.32 -5.80 4.92
CA GLY A 363 -44.16 -4.41 5.38
C GLY A 363 -45.18 -4.01 6.45
N ARG A 364 -46.43 -4.48 6.37
CA ARG A 364 -47.44 -4.25 7.43
C ARG A 364 -47.15 -5.01 8.72
N ILE A 365 -46.67 -6.25 8.61
CA ILE A 365 -46.22 -7.01 9.79
C ILE A 365 -45.08 -6.25 10.47
N PHE A 366 -44.10 -5.79 9.69
CA PHE A 366 -42.99 -5.00 10.17
C PHE A 366 -43.45 -3.72 10.88
N ALA A 367 -44.34 -2.93 10.28
CA ALA A 367 -44.87 -1.71 10.89
C ALA A 367 -45.54 -1.97 12.26
N GLY A 368 -46.22 -3.12 12.41
CA GLY A 368 -46.78 -3.54 13.70
C GLY A 368 -45.70 -3.89 14.75
N LEU A 369 -44.60 -4.53 14.33
CA LEU A 369 -43.47 -4.84 15.20
C LEU A 369 -42.73 -3.56 15.62
N ALA A 370 -42.48 -2.65 14.68
CA ALA A 370 -41.79 -1.39 14.93
C ALA A 370 -42.56 -0.46 15.87
N ALA A 371 -43.90 -0.48 15.83
CA ALA A 371 -44.74 0.34 16.69
C ALA A 371 -44.87 -0.20 18.14
N ASN A 372 -44.48 -1.44 18.41
CA ASN A 372 -44.62 -2.06 19.72
C ASN A 372 -43.25 -2.15 20.45
N PRO A 373 -43.08 -1.48 21.61
CA PRO A 373 -41.84 -1.51 22.39
C PRO A 373 -41.37 -2.90 22.84
N ASP A 374 -42.30 -3.84 23.00
CA ASP A 374 -42.01 -5.22 23.41
C ASP A 374 -41.41 -6.06 22.28
N THR A 375 -41.53 -5.61 21.03
CA THR A 375 -41.05 -6.32 19.83
C THR A 375 -39.90 -5.60 19.12
N ARG A 376 -39.14 -4.78 19.86
CA ARG A 376 -38.01 -4.02 19.32
C ARG A 376 -36.94 -4.92 18.70
N LEU A 377 -36.63 -6.06 19.33
CA LEU A 377 -35.64 -6.99 18.79
C LEU A 377 -36.14 -7.62 17.48
N GLU A 378 -37.40 -8.04 17.42
CA GLU A 378 -38.01 -8.58 16.20
C GLU A 378 -38.02 -7.55 15.07
N ALA A 379 -38.28 -6.29 15.38
CA ALA A 379 -38.18 -5.19 14.42
C ALA A 379 -36.74 -5.02 13.92
N GLN A 380 -35.74 -4.96 14.80
CA GLN A 380 -34.34 -4.81 14.41
C GLN A 380 -33.82 -5.99 13.56
N VAL A 381 -34.14 -7.22 13.95
CA VAL A 381 -33.75 -8.42 13.18
C VAL A 381 -34.46 -8.49 11.83
N MET A 382 -35.74 -8.09 11.76
CA MET A 382 -36.48 -8.04 10.50
C MET A 382 -35.97 -6.92 9.59
N ALA A 383 -35.63 -5.75 10.14
CA ALA A 383 -34.99 -4.66 9.40
C ALA A 383 -33.66 -5.11 8.80
N MET A 384 -32.84 -5.83 9.57
CA MET A 384 -31.60 -6.41 9.05
C MET A 384 -31.88 -7.41 7.93
N ALA A 385 -32.91 -8.26 8.05
CA ALA A 385 -33.29 -9.17 6.96
C ALA A 385 -33.70 -8.41 5.68
N PHE A 386 -34.34 -7.24 5.79
CA PHE A 386 -34.63 -6.38 4.65
C PHE A 386 -33.35 -5.80 4.06
N ASN A 387 -32.44 -5.27 4.89
CA ASN A 387 -31.14 -4.74 4.47
C ASN A 387 -30.35 -5.78 3.66
N LEU A 388 -30.26 -7.02 4.17
CA LEU A 388 -29.61 -8.12 3.47
C LEU A 388 -30.25 -8.42 2.11
N TYR A 389 -31.57 -8.32 2.01
CA TYR A 389 -32.29 -8.62 0.77
C TYR A 389 -32.13 -7.53 -0.27
N VAL A 390 -32.29 -6.26 0.14
CA VAL A 390 -32.33 -5.13 -0.80
C VAL A 390 -30.95 -4.70 -1.28
N ALA A 391 -29.90 -4.95 -0.49
CA ALA A 391 -28.52 -4.66 -0.87
C ALA A 391 -27.91 -5.73 -1.79
N ASP A 392 -28.48 -6.94 -1.89
CA ASP A 392 -27.99 -8.00 -2.78
C ASP A 392 -28.67 -7.92 -4.15
N ALA A 393 -27.91 -7.51 -5.17
CA ALA A 393 -28.37 -7.42 -6.56
C ALA A 393 -28.94 -8.74 -7.09
N ARG A 394 -28.47 -9.89 -6.58
CA ARG A 394 -28.93 -11.23 -6.98
C ARG A 394 -30.31 -11.57 -6.43
N LEU A 395 -30.77 -10.84 -5.41
CA LEU A 395 -32.06 -11.04 -4.75
C LEU A 395 -33.10 -10.00 -5.17
N ALA A 396 -32.74 -8.71 -5.13
CA ALA A 396 -33.66 -7.59 -5.34
C ALA A 396 -33.38 -6.77 -6.63
N GLY A 397 -32.35 -7.14 -7.40
CA GLY A 397 -31.82 -6.28 -8.46
C GLY A 397 -31.31 -4.95 -7.90
N HIS A 398 -31.29 -3.91 -8.72
CA HIS A 398 -30.84 -2.56 -8.34
C HIS A 398 -31.97 -1.63 -7.87
N THR A 399 -33.14 -2.18 -7.52
CA THR A 399 -34.33 -1.40 -7.15
C THR A 399 -34.05 -0.43 -6.00
N ALA A 400 -33.27 -0.88 -5.02
CA ALA A 400 -32.98 -0.11 -3.81
C ALA A 400 -32.02 1.06 -4.06
N SER A 401 -31.29 1.08 -5.18
CA SER A 401 -30.38 2.18 -5.53
C SER A 401 -31.12 3.50 -5.73
N ALA A 402 -32.34 3.47 -6.27
CA ALA A 402 -33.20 4.67 -6.39
C ALA A 402 -33.61 5.26 -5.02
N TRP A 403 -33.47 4.46 -3.96
CA TRP A 403 -33.74 4.84 -2.58
C TRP A 403 -32.43 5.03 -1.81
N GLY A 404 -31.30 5.22 -2.49
CA GLY A 404 -29.98 5.51 -1.92
C GLY A 404 -29.32 4.33 -1.20
N PHE A 405 -29.77 3.09 -1.41
CA PHE A 405 -29.00 1.93 -0.97
C PHE A 405 -27.85 1.65 -1.91
N GLU A 406 -26.68 1.38 -1.35
CA GLU A 406 -25.60 0.75 -2.07
C GLU A 406 -25.94 -0.72 -2.31
N VAL A 407 -25.89 -1.15 -3.58
CA VAL A 407 -26.30 -2.49 -4.00
C VAL A 407 -25.14 -3.16 -4.73
N SER A 408 -24.79 -4.37 -4.28
CA SER A 408 -23.68 -5.16 -4.84
C SER A 408 -24.06 -6.63 -4.97
N SER A 409 -23.20 -7.42 -5.61
CA SER A 409 -23.34 -8.88 -5.60
C SER A 409 -23.08 -9.39 -4.17
N GLY A 410 -24.09 -9.96 -3.50
CA GLY A 410 -23.98 -10.35 -2.08
C GLY A 410 -24.50 -9.32 -1.10
N GLY A 411 -24.42 -8.04 -1.45
CA GLY A 411 -24.91 -6.94 -0.61
C GLY A 411 -24.32 -6.94 0.79
N ALA A 412 -25.07 -6.39 1.74
CA ALA A 412 -24.71 -6.35 3.16
C ALA A 412 -24.45 -7.76 3.74
N GLY A 413 -25.03 -8.83 3.17
CA GLY A 413 -24.90 -10.19 3.71
C GLY A 413 -23.49 -10.78 3.61
N ALA A 414 -22.71 -10.28 2.66
CA ALA A 414 -21.32 -10.65 2.45
C ALA A 414 -20.33 -9.77 3.25
N ARG A 415 -20.80 -8.70 3.90
CA ARG A 415 -19.95 -7.80 4.68
C ARG A 415 -19.68 -8.33 6.08
N TYR A 416 -18.48 -8.07 6.57
CA TYR A 416 -17.99 -8.47 7.87
C TYR A 416 -18.32 -7.45 8.94
N VAL A 417 -18.49 -7.96 10.16
CA VAL A 417 -18.72 -7.21 11.39
C VAL A 417 -18.00 -7.91 12.52
N ASP A 418 -17.38 -7.12 13.40
CA ASP A 418 -16.98 -7.60 14.72
C ASP A 418 -18.23 -7.64 15.62
N VAL A 419 -18.52 -8.81 16.20
CA VAL A 419 -19.64 -8.97 17.13
C VAL A 419 -19.42 -8.26 18.48
N GLY A 420 -18.21 -7.78 18.77
CA GLY A 420 -17.87 -7.10 20.01
C GLY A 420 -18.24 -7.96 21.22
N THR A 421 -18.98 -7.38 22.17
CA THR A 421 -19.48 -8.08 23.38
C THR A 421 -20.74 -8.92 23.13
N ALA A 422 -21.25 -8.97 21.90
CA ALA A 422 -22.44 -9.71 21.53
C ALA A 422 -22.13 -11.15 21.10
N GLY A 423 -20.94 -11.69 21.37
CA GLY A 423 -20.55 -13.05 20.96
C GLY A 423 -21.53 -14.12 21.45
N ARG A 424 -22.00 -14.00 22.69
CA ARG A 424 -23.06 -14.87 23.25
C ARG A 424 -24.34 -14.87 22.41
N ALA A 425 -24.72 -13.73 21.83
CA ALA A 425 -25.91 -13.62 20.99
C ALA A 425 -25.77 -14.37 19.65
N PHE A 426 -24.56 -14.72 19.25
CA PHE A 426 -24.30 -15.46 18.01
C PHE A 426 -23.68 -16.85 18.26
N GLY A 427 -23.52 -17.25 19.53
CA GLY A 427 -22.94 -18.54 19.91
C GLY A 427 -21.44 -18.63 19.61
N VAL A 428 -20.73 -17.52 19.70
CA VAL A 428 -19.29 -17.40 19.44
C VAL A 428 -18.59 -16.62 20.56
N PRO A 429 -17.25 -16.64 20.64
CA PRO A 429 -16.51 -15.73 21.52
C PRO A 429 -16.77 -14.25 21.19
N ASP A 430 -16.66 -13.39 22.20
CA ASP A 430 -16.65 -11.95 21.99
C ASP A 430 -15.45 -11.53 21.11
N GLY A 431 -15.63 -10.50 20.29
CA GLY A 431 -14.62 -10.05 19.32
C GLY A 431 -14.54 -10.91 18.04
N THR A 432 -15.44 -11.88 17.86
CA THR A 432 -15.43 -12.72 16.64
C THR A 432 -15.87 -11.89 15.43
N VAL A 433 -15.01 -11.78 14.43
CA VAL A 433 -15.36 -11.20 13.13
C VAL A 433 -16.09 -12.24 12.27
N MET A 434 -17.26 -11.88 11.74
CA MET A 434 -18.04 -12.74 10.83
C MET A 434 -18.96 -11.95 9.91
N THR A 435 -19.47 -12.59 8.86
CA THR A 435 -20.41 -11.94 7.94
C THR A 435 -21.78 -11.72 8.56
N LEU A 436 -22.48 -10.66 8.16
CA LEU A 436 -23.86 -10.40 8.61
C LEU A 436 -24.81 -11.56 8.31
N SER A 437 -24.62 -12.26 7.20
CA SER A 437 -25.42 -13.45 6.89
C SER A 437 -25.18 -14.58 7.90
N ARG A 438 -23.98 -14.71 8.46
CA ARG A 438 -23.66 -15.65 9.54
C ARG A 438 -24.27 -15.21 10.87
N CYS A 439 -24.24 -13.93 11.19
CA CYS A 439 -24.97 -13.38 12.34
C CYS A 439 -26.47 -13.73 12.26
N MET A 440 -27.12 -13.45 11.14
CA MET A 440 -28.55 -13.74 10.94
C MET A 440 -28.88 -15.25 10.98
N LYS A 441 -27.98 -16.10 10.47
CA LYS A 441 -28.11 -17.57 10.60
C LYS A 441 -27.99 -18.03 12.06
N ALA A 442 -27.11 -17.42 12.85
CA ALA A 442 -26.96 -17.70 14.28
C ALA A 442 -28.22 -17.30 15.06
N VAL A 443 -28.79 -16.11 14.80
CA VAL A 443 -30.10 -15.69 15.38
C VAL A 443 -31.18 -16.72 15.03
N ASN A 444 -31.25 -17.16 13.77
CA ASN A 444 -32.19 -18.20 13.35
C ASN A 444 -31.97 -19.53 14.08
N GLY A 445 -30.71 -19.95 14.30
CA GLY A 445 -30.38 -21.16 15.04
C GLY A 445 -30.78 -21.10 16.51
N ALA A 446 -30.68 -19.91 17.12
CA ALA A 446 -31.10 -19.65 18.49
C ALA A 446 -32.63 -19.44 18.63
N SER A 447 -33.35 -19.29 17.52
CA SER A 447 -34.79 -19.02 17.52
C SER A 447 -35.62 -20.30 17.49
N ALA A 448 -36.79 -20.26 18.10
CA ALA A 448 -37.73 -21.38 18.07
C ALA A 448 -39.16 -20.89 17.92
N ARG A 449 -39.92 -21.49 17.01
CA ARG A 449 -41.36 -21.21 16.83
C ARG A 449 -41.69 -19.74 16.55
N GLY A 450 -40.77 -19.02 15.89
CA GLY A 450 -40.91 -17.60 15.57
C GLY A 450 -40.54 -16.66 16.72
N VAL A 451 -40.06 -17.20 17.85
CA VAL A 451 -39.57 -16.41 18.99
C VAL A 451 -38.05 -16.38 18.94
N LEU A 452 -37.49 -15.16 18.93
CA LEU A 452 -36.04 -14.95 18.90
C LEU A 452 -35.41 -15.41 20.21
N TYR A 453 -34.27 -16.12 20.10
CA TYR A 453 -33.51 -16.65 21.24
C TYR A 453 -34.30 -17.55 22.21
N ALA A 454 -35.49 -18.00 21.81
CA ALA A 454 -36.46 -18.65 22.69
C ALA A 454 -36.73 -17.89 24.01
N GLY A 455 -36.53 -16.56 24.01
CA GLY A 455 -36.67 -15.71 25.19
C GLY A 455 -35.47 -15.68 26.15
N ASP A 456 -34.26 -16.05 25.71
CA ASP A 456 -33.04 -15.91 26.53
C ASP A 456 -32.83 -14.44 26.98
N PRO A 457 -32.83 -14.14 28.29
CA PRO A 457 -32.79 -12.78 28.81
C PRO A 457 -31.43 -12.09 28.70
N VAL A 458 -30.38 -12.80 28.26
CA VAL A 458 -29.02 -12.27 28.10
C VAL A 458 -28.65 -12.15 26.63
N ALA A 459 -28.93 -13.17 25.82
CA ALA A 459 -28.61 -13.12 24.40
C ALA A 459 -29.46 -12.10 23.63
N ALA A 460 -30.74 -11.97 23.99
CA ALA A 460 -31.67 -11.07 23.30
C ALA A 460 -31.29 -9.57 23.43
N PRO A 461 -30.95 -9.03 24.62
CA PRO A 461 -30.48 -7.64 24.74
C PRO A 461 -29.19 -7.35 23.97
N LEU A 462 -28.23 -8.28 23.98
CA LEU A 462 -26.97 -8.14 23.22
C LEU A 462 -27.22 -8.07 21.71
N ALA A 463 -28.10 -8.93 21.19
CA ALA A 463 -28.52 -8.85 19.79
C ALA A 463 -29.24 -7.55 19.47
N LEU A 464 -30.09 -7.06 20.38
CA LEU A 464 -30.85 -5.82 20.19
C LEU A 464 -29.90 -4.63 20.02
N GLU A 465 -28.93 -4.51 20.93
CA GLU A 465 -27.91 -3.45 20.87
C GLU A 465 -27.10 -3.55 19.58
N PHE A 466 -26.61 -4.75 19.25
CA PHE A 466 -25.84 -5.01 18.03
C PHE A 466 -26.57 -4.58 16.75
N PHE A 467 -27.82 -5.03 16.55
CA PHE A 467 -28.58 -4.67 15.34
C PHE A 467 -29.03 -3.22 15.34
N THR A 468 -29.25 -2.60 16.50
CA THR A 468 -29.53 -1.16 16.59
C THR A 468 -28.32 -0.35 16.11
N ASN A 469 -27.10 -0.79 16.42
CA ASN A 469 -25.88 -0.12 15.99
C ASN A 469 -25.60 -0.28 14.49
N LEU A 470 -26.08 -1.36 13.86
CA LEU A 470 -25.88 -1.59 12.43
C LEU A 470 -26.99 -1.00 11.54
N ASN A 471 -28.22 -0.96 12.04
CA ASN A 471 -29.36 -0.41 11.31
C ASN A 471 -29.40 1.12 11.44
N GLN A 472 -28.36 1.78 10.94
CA GLN A 472 -28.17 3.22 11.06
C GLN A 472 -28.17 3.87 9.69
N ARG A 473 -29.36 4.29 9.26
CA ARG A 473 -29.57 5.12 8.08
C ARG A 473 -30.65 6.14 8.32
#